data_AF-A0A438C5E8-F1
#
_entry.id   AF-A0A438C5E8-F1
#
_cell.length_a   1.000
_cell.length_b   1.000
_cell.length_c   1.000
_cell.angle_alpha   90.00
_cell.angle_beta   90.00
_cell.angle_gamma   90.00
#
_symmetry.space_group_name_H-M   'P 1'
#
loop_
_entity.id
_entity.type
_entity.pdbx_description
1 polymer ?
#
loop_
_entity_poly.entity_id
_entity_poly.type
_entity_poly.pdbx_seq_one_letter_code
_entity_poly.pdbx_strand_id
1 'polypeptide(L)'
;MFPSSRCLFSVVLLVFLVRLCDGVFIEKKVDLRITNDLGNGLDLNLHCKSQDDDLGVHVLASHQFFEFSFRPNFWSSTLYFCRFWWRGESHWFDIYVQNRDVGRCSKNCWWMIDPTGPCLLNDKVKRYTYCENWNDQQIQGSSQIGTGNSTARTSNDSEYLEGNEKRGK
;
A
#
# COMPACT_ATOMS: atom_id res chain seq x y z
N MET A 1 -4.46 -38.31 -52.39
CA MET A 1 -3.30 -38.68 -51.54
C MET A 1 -2.61 -37.38 -51.15
N PHE A 2 -2.76 -36.97 -49.90
CA PHE A 2 -2.65 -35.57 -49.45
C PHE A 2 -1.20 -35.14 -49.12
N PRO A 3 -0.74 -33.94 -49.54
CA PRO A 3 0.48 -33.34 -49.03
C PRO A 3 0.22 -32.51 -47.75
N SER A 4 -0.77 -32.90 -46.93
CA SER A 4 -1.17 -32.18 -45.71
C SER A 4 -0.22 -32.40 -44.53
N SER A 5 0.52 -33.52 -44.54
CA SER A 5 1.39 -33.92 -43.42
C SER A 5 2.60 -33.00 -43.24
N ARG A 6 3.18 -32.50 -44.34
CA ARG A 6 4.37 -31.62 -44.32
C ARG A 6 4.07 -30.29 -43.61
N CYS A 7 2.89 -29.71 -43.86
CA CYS A 7 2.44 -28.49 -43.18
C CYS A 7 2.11 -28.74 -41.71
N LEU A 8 1.46 -29.87 -41.39
CA LEU A 8 1.15 -30.22 -40.00
C LEU A 8 2.43 -30.36 -39.16
N PHE A 9 3.45 -31.05 -39.66
CA PHE A 9 4.74 -31.14 -38.96
C PHE A 9 5.42 -29.77 -38.80
N SER A 10 5.36 -28.90 -39.81
CA SER A 10 5.93 -27.55 -39.72
C SER A 10 5.19 -26.67 -38.72
N VAL A 11 3.86 -26.75 -38.66
CA VAL A 11 3.05 -25.99 -37.70
C VAL A 11 3.26 -26.52 -36.28
N VAL A 12 3.31 -27.84 -36.10
CA VAL A 12 3.62 -28.45 -34.79
C VAL A 12 5.03 -28.08 -34.33
N LEU A 13 6.03 -28.11 -35.22
CA LEU A 13 7.40 -27.67 -34.91
C LEU A 13 7.43 -26.18 -34.56
N LEU A 14 6.72 -25.32 -35.30
CA LEU A 14 6.62 -23.89 -34.97
C LEU A 14 5.95 -23.67 -33.61
N VAL A 15 4.87 -24.39 -33.29
CA VAL A 15 4.24 -24.31 -31.96
C VAL A 15 5.20 -24.79 -30.88
N PHE A 16 5.92 -25.90 -31.07
CA PHE A 16 6.94 -26.38 -30.13
C PHE A 16 8.10 -25.39 -29.98
N LEU A 17 8.58 -24.78 -31.07
CA LEU A 17 9.63 -23.75 -31.03
C LEU A 17 9.14 -22.47 -30.35
N VAL A 18 7.88 -22.08 -30.55
CA VAL A 18 7.24 -20.99 -29.80
C VAL A 18 7.17 -21.35 -28.31
N ARG A 19 6.82 -22.59 -27.94
CA ARG A 19 6.86 -23.07 -26.54
C ARG A 19 8.26 -23.10 -25.94
N LEU A 20 9.30 -23.31 -26.76
CA LEU A 20 10.70 -23.26 -26.34
C LEU A 20 11.25 -21.82 -26.31
N CYS A 21 10.63 -20.90 -27.05
CA CYS A 21 10.89 -19.45 -27.04
C CYS A 21 10.11 -18.70 -25.97
N ASP A 22 9.10 -19.32 -25.36
CA ASP A 22 8.63 -18.96 -24.03
C ASP A 22 9.74 -19.32 -23.05
N GLY A 23 10.86 -18.58 -23.12
CA GLY A 23 11.88 -18.58 -22.09
C GLY A 23 11.12 -18.42 -20.79
N VAL A 24 11.20 -19.44 -19.94
CA VAL A 24 10.42 -19.55 -18.70
C VAL A 24 10.59 -18.23 -17.96
N PHE A 25 9.60 -17.34 -18.07
CA PHE A 25 9.54 -16.11 -17.30
C PHE A 25 9.21 -16.59 -15.90
N ILE A 26 10.22 -17.06 -15.18
CA ILE A 26 10.09 -17.31 -13.75
C ILE A 26 9.88 -15.93 -13.15
N GLU A 27 8.61 -15.58 -12.95
CA GLU A 27 8.21 -14.42 -12.18
C GLU A 27 8.97 -14.49 -10.85
N LYS A 28 9.88 -13.53 -10.66
CA LYS A 28 10.76 -13.51 -9.51
C LYS A 28 9.88 -13.30 -8.28
N LYS A 29 10.00 -14.21 -7.32
CA LYS A 29 9.40 -14.05 -5.99
C LYS A 29 9.94 -12.75 -5.38
N VAL A 30 9.02 -11.92 -4.90
CA VAL A 30 9.30 -10.70 -4.15
C VAL A 30 8.99 -10.96 -2.69
N ASP A 31 9.93 -10.60 -1.82
CA ASP A 31 9.79 -10.60 -0.37
C ASP A 31 9.70 -9.13 0.08
N LEU A 32 8.55 -8.74 0.63
CA LEU A 32 8.26 -7.39 1.08
C LEU A 32 8.21 -7.35 2.61
N ARG A 33 9.02 -6.46 3.20
CA ARG A 33 9.06 -6.23 4.65
C ARG A 33 8.75 -4.78 4.96
N ILE A 34 7.90 -4.57 5.96
CA ILE A 34 7.57 -3.25 6.52
C ILE A 34 8.05 -3.23 7.96
N THR A 35 8.92 -2.29 8.31
CA THR A 35 9.48 -2.14 9.66
C THR A 35 9.00 -0.85 10.30
N ASN A 36 8.58 -0.92 11.56
CA ASN A 36 8.19 0.25 12.33
C ASN A 36 9.42 1.03 12.84
N ASP A 37 9.57 2.28 12.37
CA ASP A 37 10.57 3.24 12.84
C ASP A 37 9.93 4.60 13.19
N LEU A 38 8.71 4.59 13.73
CA LEU A 38 8.02 5.79 14.19
C LEU A 38 8.74 6.52 15.34
N GLY A 39 9.66 5.83 16.02
CA GLY A 39 10.34 6.29 17.22
C GLY A 39 9.44 6.35 18.46
N ASN A 40 10.01 6.76 19.58
CA ASN A 40 9.29 7.01 20.85
C ASN A 40 8.46 5.82 21.39
N GLY A 41 8.81 4.58 21.02
CA GLY A 41 8.08 3.39 21.46
C GLY A 41 6.65 3.31 20.91
N LEU A 42 6.37 3.95 19.77
CA LEU A 42 5.06 3.94 19.14
C LEU A 42 4.76 2.60 18.47
N ASP A 43 3.53 2.11 18.65
CA ASP A 43 3.01 0.99 17.88
C ASP A 43 2.46 1.48 16.54
N LEU A 44 2.90 0.84 15.46
CA LEU A 44 2.41 1.08 14.10
C LEU A 44 1.35 0.03 13.78
N ASN A 45 0.13 0.48 13.50
CA ASN A 45 -0.89 -0.38 12.95
C ASN A 45 -0.88 -0.27 11.43
N LEU A 46 -1.09 -1.39 10.73
CA LEU A 46 -1.15 -1.42 9.27
C LEU A 46 -2.21 -2.40 8.76
N HIS A 47 -2.80 -2.07 7.62
CA HIS A 47 -3.69 -2.94 6.87
C HIS A 47 -3.31 -2.87 5.40
N CYS A 48 -2.77 -3.97 4.87
CA CYS A 48 -2.32 -4.05 3.49
C CYS A 48 -3.22 -4.95 2.65
N LYS A 49 -3.46 -4.56 1.40
CA LYS A 49 -4.23 -5.34 0.42
C LYS A 49 -3.64 -5.22 -0.98
N SER A 50 -3.96 -6.18 -1.83
CA SER A 50 -3.88 -6.09 -3.29
C SER A 50 -5.31 -6.08 -3.88
N GLN A 51 -5.43 -6.20 -5.19
CA GLN A 51 -6.73 -6.42 -5.83
C GLN A 51 -7.38 -7.74 -5.40
N ASP A 52 -6.57 -8.79 -5.21
CA ASP A 52 -7.04 -10.17 -5.03
C ASP A 52 -6.86 -10.68 -3.60
N ASP A 53 -5.97 -10.05 -2.81
CA ASP A 53 -5.56 -10.51 -1.49
C ASP A 53 -5.76 -9.44 -0.41
N ASP A 54 -6.35 -9.82 0.72
CA ASP A 54 -6.38 -9.01 1.93
C ASP A 54 -5.42 -9.63 2.96
N LEU A 55 -4.35 -8.90 3.31
CA LEU A 55 -3.33 -9.39 4.24
C LEU A 55 -3.71 -9.18 5.71
N GLY A 56 -4.86 -8.54 5.97
CA GLY A 56 -5.37 -8.28 7.31
C GLY A 56 -4.68 -7.12 8.02
N VAL A 57 -5.13 -6.90 9.26
CA VAL A 57 -4.61 -5.86 10.15
C VAL A 57 -3.50 -6.43 11.02
N HIS A 58 -2.38 -5.70 11.11
CA HIS A 58 -1.23 -6.04 11.96
C HIS A 58 -0.86 -4.87 12.85
N VAL A 59 -0.31 -5.17 14.02
CA VAL A 59 0.25 -4.18 14.96
C VAL A 59 1.71 -4.51 15.16
N LEU A 60 2.58 -3.53 14.89
CA LEU A 60 4.02 -3.66 15.00
C LEU A 60 4.51 -2.77 16.14
N ALA A 61 5.08 -3.38 17.18
CA ALA A 61 5.82 -2.62 18.19
C ALA A 61 7.06 -1.95 17.58
N SER A 62 7.70 -1.05 18.32
CA SER A 62 8.92 -0.37 17.88
C SER A 62 9.95 -1.36 17.33
N HIS A 63 10.44 -1.12 16.11
CA HIS A 63 11.40 -1.96 15.38
C HIS A 63 10.95 -3.38 15.02
N GLN A 64 9.68 -3.74 15.26
CA GLN A 64 9.11 -4.96 14.70
C GLN A 64 8.77 -4.78 13.23
N PHE A 65 8.60 -5.90 12.54
CA PHE A 65 8.30 -5.94 11.12
C PHE A 65 7.17 -6.90 10.77
N PHE A 66 6.45 -6.55 9.71
CA PHE A 66 5.52 -7.42 8.99
C PHE A 66 6.15 -7.79 7.65
N GLU A 67 6.11 -9.07 7.27
CA GLU A 67 6.72 -9.56 6.03
C GLU A 67 5.80 -10.54 5.33
N PHE A 68 5.72 -10.41 4.00
CA PHE A 68 5.00 -11.34 3.15
C PHE A 68 5.69 -11.47 1.79
N SER A 69 5.31 -12.52 1.08
CA SER A 69 5.91 -12.90 -0.18
C SER A 69 4.87 -13.05 -1.26
N PHE A 70 5.18 -12.62 -2.48
CA PHE A 70 4.29 -12.79 -3.63
C PHE A 70 5.10 -12.96 -4.93
N ARG A 71 4.41 -13.31 -6.01
CA ARG A 71 4.95 -13.32 -7.37
C ARG A 71 4.20 -12.27 -8.18
N PRO A 72 4.88 -11.25 -8.71
CA PRO A 72 4.19 -10.27 -9.53
C PRO A 72 3.69 -10.91 -10.83
N ASN A 73 2.45 -10.61 -11.18
CA ASN A 73 1.80 -11.14 -12.37
C ASN A 73 2.48 -10.72 -13.68
N PHE A 74 2.29 -11.55 -14.71
CA PHE A 74 2.90 -11.38 -16.02
C PHE A 74 2.52 -10.07 -16.72
N TRP A 75 1.31 -9.56 -16.46
CA TRP A 75 0.82 -8.30 -17.04
C TRP A 75 1.33 -7.04 -16.33
N SER A 76 2.28 -7.18 -15.40
CA SER A 76 2.92 -6.08 -14.70
C SER A 76 1.97 -5.13 -13.97
N SER A 77 0.83 -5.64 -13.49
CA SER A 77 -0.21 -4.86 -12.81
C SER A 77 -0.23 -5.08 -11.29
N THR A 78 0.75 -5.80 -10.74
CA THR A 78 0.78 -6.10 -9.30
C THR A 78 0.97 -4.83 -8.47
N LEU A 79 0.01 -4.63 -7.56
CA LEU A 79 -0.08 -3.49 -6.66
C LEU A 79 -0.43 -3.99 -5.27
N TYR A 80 0.32 -3.53 -4.27
CA TYR A 80 -0.07 -3.62 -2.87
C TYR A 80 -0.12 -2.21 -2.28
N PHE A 81 -1.21 -1.92 -1.59
CA PHE A 81 -1.43 -0.66 -0.89
C PHE A 81 -1.71 -0.94 0.57
N CYS A 82 -1.30 -0.02 1.43
CA CYS A 82 -1.44 -0.13 2.87
C CYS A 82 -1.99 1.16 3.46
N ARG A 83 -2.89 1.00 4.43
CA ARG A 83 -3.20 2.04 5.40
C ARG A 83 -2.31 1.85 6.61
N PHE A 84 -1.73 2.94 7.10
CA PHE A 84 -0.91 2.99 8.32
C PHE A 84 -1.57 3.93 9.32
N TRP A 85 -1.59 3.59 10.60
CA TRP A 85 -2.13 4.50 11.62
C TRP A 85 -1.47 4.32 12.99
N TRP A 86 -1.30 5.43 13.69
CA TRP A 86 -0.75 5.53 15.03
C TRP A 86 -1.18 6.86 15.66
N ARG A 87 -1.44 6.90 16.98
CA ARG A 87 -1.76 8.13 17.74
C ARG A 87 -2.77 9.11 17.09
N GLY A 88 -3.76 8.59 16.37
CA GLY A 88 -4.78 9.42 15.70
C GLY A 88 -4.39 9.91 14.30
N GLU A 89 -3.15 9.69 13.88
CA GLU A 89 -2.71 9.86 12.49
C GLU A 89 -3.10 8.64 11.65
N SER A 90 -3.41 8.86 10.38
CA SER A 90 -3.79 7.81 9.43
C SER A 90 -3.30 8.18 8.05
N HIS A 91 -2.39 7.37 7.51
CA HIS A 91 -1.77 7.60 6.23
C HIS A 91 -2.02 6.46 5.25
N TRP A 92 -1.98 6.79 3.96
CA TRP A 92 -2.07 5.82 2.87
C TRP A 92 -0.77 5.75 2.08
N PHE A 93 -0.37 4.56 1.63
CA PHE A 93 0.73 4.42 0.69
C PHE A 93 0.65 3.14 -0.15
N ASP A 94 1.07 3.25 -1.40
CA ASP A 94 1.21 2.11 -2.30
C ASP A 94 2.59 1.45 -2.05
N ILE A 95 2.62 0.50 -1.10
CA ILE A 95 3.85 -0.13 -0.62
C ILE A 95 4.57 -0.96 -1.68
N TYR A 96 3.86 -1.41 -2.70
CA TYR A 96 4.46 -2.05 -3.87
C TYR A 96 3.74 -1.67 -5.15
N VAL A 97 4.49 -1.18 -6.13
CA VAL A 97 4.01 -0.93 -7.49
C VAL A 97 5.00 -1.59 -8.44
N GLN A 98 4.57 -2.61 -9.18
CA GLN A 98 5.45 -3.40 -10.05
C GLN A 98 6.39 -2.55 -10.92
N ASN A 99 5.84 -1.57 -11.63
CA ASN A 99 6.61 -0.71 -12.54
C ASN A 99 7.60 0.21 -11.83
N ARG A 100 7.30 0.61 -10.58
CA ARG A 100 8.17 1.45 -9.74
C ARG A 100 9.29 0.63 -9.12
N ASP A 101 8.94 -0.53 -8.58
CA ASP A 101 9.77 -1.23 -7.60
C ASP A 101 10.65 -2.31 -8.22
N VAL A 102 10.30 -2.87 -9.38
CA VAL A 102 11.15 -3.84 -10.10
C VAL A 102 12.58 -3.32 -10.35
N GLY A 103 12.73 -2.00 -10.53
CA GLY A 103 14.03 -1.34 -10.72
C GLY A 103 14.68 -0.84 -9.42
N ARG A 104 13.94 -0.77 -8.31
CA ARG A 104 14.40 -0.23 -7.02
C ARG A 104 14.79 -1.32 -6.03
N CYS A 105 13.97 -2.36 -5.93
CA CYS A 105 14.19 -3.56 -5.12
C CYS A 105 13.96 -4.81 -5.99
N SER A 106 15.03 -5.58 -6.24
CA SER A 106 15.00 -6.70 -7.20
C SER A 106 14.23 -7.92 -6.68
N LYS A 107 14.44 -8.27 -5.40
CA LYS A 107 13.76 -9.39 -4.73
C LYS A 107 13.28 -9.00 -3.34
N ASN A 108 14.07 -8.20 -2.63
CA ASN A 108 13.81 -7.83 -1.25
C ASN A 108 13.43 -6.35 -1.21
N CYS A 109 12.16 -6.07 -0.98
CA CYS A 109 11.65 -4.71 -0.82
C CYS A 109 11.48 -4.42 0.67
N TRP A 110 12.50 -3.82 1.28
CA TRP A 110 12.49 -3.53 2.72
C TRP A 110 12.17 -2.06 2.94
N TRP A 111 10.96 -1.82 3.44
CA TRP A 111 10.45 -0.52 3.79
C TRP A 111 10.60 -0.26 5.28
N MET A 112 10.96 0.98 5.60
CA MET A 112 10.97 1.54 6.92
C MET A 112 9.91 2.62 6.98
N ILE A 113 9.06 2.58 8.00
CA ILE A 113 7.97 3.53 8.19
C ILE A 113 8.34 4.48 9.32
N ASP A 114 8.51 5.75 8.99
CA ASP A 114 8.69 6.84 9.95
C ASP A 114 7.53 7.84 9.84
N PRO A 115 7.43 8.86 10.72
CA PRO A 115 6.32 9.81 10.68
C PRO A 115 6.25 10.65 9.39
N THR A 116 7.37 10.87 8.71
CA THR A 116 7.46 11.67 7.49
C THR A 116 7.06 10.88 6.24
N GLY A 117 7.27 9.57 6.25
CA GLY A 117 6.91 8.71 5.14
C GLY A 117 7.58 7.32 5.15
N PRO A 118 7.26 6.51 4.14
CA PRO A 118 7.93 5.26 3.88
C PRO A 118 9.27 5.47 3.16
N CYS A 119 10.32 4.81 3.62
CA CYS A 119 11.63 4.76 3.00
C CYS A 119 12.01 3.34 2.58
N LEU A 120 12.38 3.14 1.31
CA LEU A 120 12.83 1.85 0.78
C LEU A 120 14.36 1.73 0.82
N LEU A 121 14.83 0.56 1.28
CA LEU A 121 16.24 0.21 1.29
C LEU A 121 16.78 0.10 -0.13
N ASN A 122 17.83 0.87 -0.41
CA ASN A 122 18.60 0.71 -1.62
C ASN A 122 19.69 -0.35 -1.40
N ASP A 123 19.50 -1.51 -2.03
CA ASP A 123 20.39 -2.65 -1.89
C ASP A 123 21.83 -2.40 -2.36
N LYS A 124 22.04 -1.45 -3.27
CA LYS A 124 23.38 -1.15 -3.82
C LYS A 124 24.24 -0.38 -2.83
N VAL A 125 23.64 0.56 -2.10
CA VAL A 125 24.34 1.45 -1.14
C VAL A 125 24.06 1.11 0.32
N LYS A 126 23.22 0.09 0.56
CA LYS A 126 22.82 -0.41 1.89
C LYS A 126 22.30 0.69 2.82
N ARG A 127 21.52 1.62 2.27
CA ARG A 127 20.88 2.72 2.99
C ARG A 127 19.46 2.95 2.49
N TYR A 128 18.59 3.43 3.37
CA TYR A 128 17.26 3.89 3.01
C TYR A 128 17.39 5.23 2.29
N THR A 129 17.23 5.23 0.97
CA THR A 129 17.42 6.43 0.14
C THR A 129 16.20 6.78 -0.72
N TYR A 130 15.28 5.83 -0.89
CA TYR A 130 14.05 6.04 -1.66
C TYR A 130 12.92 6.34 -0.69
N CYS A 131 12.91 7.55 -0.13
CA CYS A 131 11.86 8.03 0.75
C CYS A 131 10.79 8.78 -0.05
N GLU A 132 9.53 8.45 0.20
CA GLU A 132 8.39 9.08 -0.46
C GLU A 132 7.46 9.70 0.59
N ASN A 133 6.68 10.69 0.17
CA ASN A 133 5.62 11.23 1.03
C ASN A 133 4.43 10.27 1.03
N TRP A 134 3.59 10.40 2.05
CA TRP A 134 2.29 9.72 2.09
C TRP A 134 1.40 10.10 0.90
N ASN A 135 0.60 9.14 0.45
CA ASN A 135 -0.39 9.30 -0.63
C ASN A 135 -1.73 9.84 -0.09
N ASP A 136 -1.68 10.65 0.97
CA ASP A 136 -2.88 11.18 1.59
C ASP A 136 -3.60 12.11 0.61
N GLN A 137 -4.92 11.95 0.51
CA GLN A 137 -5.73 12.93 -0.19
C GLN A 137 -5.51 14.26 0.53
N GLN A 138 -4.91 15.24 -0.14
CA GLN A 138 -4.85 16.59 0.39
C GLN A 138 -6.30 17.06 0.56
N ILE A 139 -6.78 17.07 1.82
CA ILE A 139 -7.95 17.87 2.16
C ILE A 139 -7.47 19.31 2.08
N GLN A 140 -7.40 19.86 0.86
CA GLN A 140 -7.32 21.29 0.69
C GLN A 140 -8.61 21.85 1.29
N GLY A 141 -8.45 22.54 2.42
CA GLY A 141 -9.56 23.12 3.14
C GLY A 141 -10.39 24.02 2.23
N SER A 142 -11.67 23.68 2.06
CA SER A 142 -12.68 24.68 1.74
C SER A 142 -13.03 25.42 3.02
N SER A 143 -12.22 26.41 3.36
CA SER A 143 -12.63 27.51 4.22
C SER A 143 -12.43 28.82 3.45
N GLN A 144 -13.52 29.30 2.87
CA GLN A 144 -13.75 30.72 2.58
C GLN A 144 -15.23 31.00 2.89
N ILE A 145 -15.45 31.62 4.05
CA ILE A 145 -16.20 32.86 4.29
C ILE A 145 -17.42 33.11 3.39
N GLY A 146 -18.57 33.26 4.04
CA GLY A 146 -19.89 33.14 3.45
C GLY A 146 -20.37 34.24 2.50
N THR A 147 -21.45 33.89 1.81
CA THR A 147 -22.51 34.78 1.33
C THR A 147 -23.80 33.97 1.18
N GLY A 148 -24.84 34.36 1.91
CA GLY A 148 -26.26 34.31 1.52
C GLY A 148 -26.93 32.99 1.11
N ASN A 149 -27.86 32.57 1.96
CA ASN A 149 -29.17 31.95 1.66
C ASN A 149 -29.21 30.55 1.06
N SER A 150 -29.57 29.56 1.89
CA SER A 150 -30.83 28.81 1.70
C SER A 150 -31.19 27.95 2.91
N THR A 151 -32.49 27.95 3.15
CA THR A 151 -33.26 27.37 4.24
C THR A 151 -33.23 25.84 4.31
N ALA A 152 -32.97 25.28 5.50
CA ALA A 152 -33.69 24.12 6.01
C ALA A 152 -33.57 24.05 7.54
N ARG A 153 -34.72 23.97 8.21
CA ARG A 153 -34.89 23.94 9.66
C ARG A 153 -34.52 22.57 10.22
N THR A 154 -33.99 22.57 11.44
CA THR A 154 -34.42 21.61 12.46
C THR A 154 -34.77 22.42 13.71
N SER A 155 -35.99 22.23 14.18
CA SER A 155 -36.58 22.89 15.35
C SER A 155 -35.91 22.44 16.65
N ASN A 156 -35.83 23.40 17.58
CA ASN A 156 -35.54 23.28 19.01
C ASN A 156 -36.40 22.20 19.72
N ASP A 157 -36.26 21.82 20.99
CA ASP A 157 -35.89 22.47 22.25
C ASP A 157 -35.36 21.33 23.17
N SER A 158 -34.74 21.47 24.35
CA SER A 158 -34.94 22.41 25.45
C SER A 158 -33.79 22.25 26.44
N GLU A 159 -33.31 23.37 26.95
CA GLU A 159 -32.57 23.53 28.19
C GLU A 159 -33.50 23.27 29.39
N TYR A 160 -33.04 22.53 30.40
CA TYR A 160 -33.58 22.59 31.76
C TYR A 160 -32.42 22.54 32.77
N LEU A 161 -31.96 23.75 33.08
CA LEU A 161 -31.69 24.38 34.39
C LEU A 161 -30.78 23.73 35.45
N GLU A 162 -29.80 24.57 35.83
CA GLU A 162 -29.34 24.94 37.19
C GLU A 162 -28.85 23.81 38.13
N GLY A 163 -27.63 23.82 38.65
CA GLY A 163 -26.94 24.95 39.27
C GLY A 163 -26.72 24.61 40.75
N ASN A 164 -25.52 24.95 41.26
CA ASN A 164 -25.14 25.26 42.65
C ASN A 164 -23.90 24.51 43.17
N GLU A 165 -22.81 25.26 43.17
CA GLU A 165 -21.69 25.14 44.10
C GLU A 165 -22.10 25.65 45.50
N LYS A 166 -21.76 24.94 46.59
CA LYS A 166 -21.19 25.48 47.85
C LYS A 166 -20.64 24.38 48.81
N ARG A 167 -19.35 24.53 49.13
CA ARG A 167 -18.68 24.62 50.45
C ARG A 167 -18.86 23.51 51.50
N GLY A 168 -17.70 23.10 52.04
CA GLY A 168 -17.52 21.98 52.97
C GLY A 168 -17.98 22.15 54.41
N LYS A 169 -17.91 21.02 55.12
CA LYS A 169 -17.39 20.86 56.47
C LYS A 169 -16.90 19.43 56.62
#